data_AF-A0A495PV27-F1
#
_entry.id   AF-A0A495PV27-F1
#
_cell.length_a   1.000
_cell.length_b   1.000
_cell.length_c   1.000
_cell.angle_alpha   90.00
_cell.angle_beta   90.00
_cell.angle_gamma   90.00
#
_symmetry.space_group_name_H-M   'P 1'
#
loop_
_entity.id
_entity.type
_entity.pdbx_description
1 polymer ?
#
loop_
_entity_poly.entity_id
_entity_poly.type
_entity_poly.pdbx_seq_one_letter_code
_entity_poly.pdbx_strand_id
1 'polypeptide(L)'
;MNLEKYKNDSGFKVPDNYMEDFEVNLFEKLEISSLERKENKSGFQVPTDYFDTFEDTIQAKLNINSKRGRLINLFSNKQLYYASAIAAILLIVFSTGLLKSTQTSDLNNLDYAAIEQYIDEEDMDLNYNDISNLIYEEGLIMDDFNSYSLSEQAVFEYLNENVEDSGLIIE
;
A
#
# COMPACT_ATOMS: atom_id res chain seq x y z
N MET A 1 -23.25 40.61 33.48
CA MET A 1 -21.97 39.89 33.58
C MET A 1 -21.13 40.58 34.64
N ASN A 2 -20.77 39.86 35.71
CA ASN A 2 -19.99 40.37 36.82
C ASN A 2 -18.51 40.49 36.38
N LEU A 3 -17.96 41.70 36.44
CA LEU A 3 -16.59 42.04 35.97
C LEU A 3 -15.51 41.82 37.05
N GLU A 4 -15.84 41.26 38.21
CA GLU A 4 -14.88 41.05 39.30
C GLU A 4 -13.88 39.90 39.07
N LYS A 5 -14.01 39.12 37.99
CA LYS A 5 -13.24 37.87 37.80
C LYS A 5 -11.82 38.06 37.22
N TYR A 6 -11.45 39.25 36.73
CA TYR A 6 -10.14 39.48 36.12
C TYR A 6 -9.35 40.56 36.85
N LYS A 7 -9.12 40.35 38.15
CA LYS A 7 -8.03 41.03 38.86
C LYS A 7 -6.73 40.34 38.46
N ASN A 8 -6.12 40.83 37.39
CA ASN A 8 -4.91 40.27 36.79
C ASN A 8 -3.69 40.47 37.70
N ASP A 9 -3.41 39.50 38.58
CA ASP A 9 -2.06 39.33 39.13
C ASP A 9 -1.26 38.49 38.12
N SER A 10 -0.85 39.10 37.00
CA SER A 10 0.23 38.52 36.21
C SER A 10 1.45 38.55 37.10
N GLY A 11 1.91 37.41 37.63
CA GLY A 11 3.00 37.33 38.63
C GLY A 11 4.35 37.96 38.23
N PHE A 12 4.40 38.68 37.12
CA PHE A 12 5.48 39.54 36.66
C PHE A 12 5.29 40.95 37.23
N LYS A 13 6.14 41.32 38.18
CA LYS A 13 6.28 42.70 38.65
C LYS A 13 7.57 43.27 38.08
N VAL A 14 7.50 44.45 37.48
CA VAL A 14 8.70 45.22 37.14
C VAL A 14 9.20 45.92 38.41
N PRO A 15 10.51 46.19 38.52
CA PRO A 15 11.03 47.02 39.60
C PRO A 15 10.37 48.40 39.62
N ASP A 16 10.32 49.00 40.80
CA ASP A 16 9.85 50.38 40.96
C ASP A 16 10.65 51.32 40.05
N ASN A 17 9.95 52.27 39.41
CA ASN A 17 10.50 53.25 38.47
C ASN A 17 11.18 52.70 37.20
N TYR A 18 11.12 51.39 36.91
CA TYR A 18 11.76 50.82 35.72
C TYR A 18 11.35 51.53 34.43
N MET A 19 10.06 51.84 34.26
CA MET A 19 9.53 52.50 33.06
C MET A 19 9.81 54.00 33.04
N GLU A 20 9.76 54.68 34.19
CA GLU A 20 10.14 56.10 34.31
C GLU A 20 11.61 56.31 33.92
N ASP A 21 12.51 55.44 34.41
CA ASP A 21 13.95 55.59 34.20
C ASP A 21 14.42 54.99 32.87
N PHE A 22 13.60 54.17 32.20
CA PHE A 22 13.97 53.48 30.97
C PHE A 22 14.40 54.46 29.87
N GLU A 23 13.62 55.51 29.66
CA GLU A 23 13.87 56.49 28.59
C GLU A 23 15.17 57.25 28.85
N VAL A 24 15.39 57.71 30.08
CA VAL A 24 16.61 58.41 30.49
C VAL A 24 17.85 57.53 30.30
N ASN A 25 17.80 56.30 30.80
CA ASN A 25 18.90 55.34 30.67
C ASN A 25 19.19 54.96 29.21
N LEU A 26 18.15 54.87 28.37
CA LEU A 26 18.30 54.57 26.95
C LEU A 26 19.02 55.71 26.23
N PHE A 27 18.59 56.95 26.44
CA PHE A 27 19.20 58.12 25.80
C PHE A 27 20.62 58.39 26.28
N GLU A 28 20.89 58.25 27.59
CA GLU A 28 22.24 58.35 28.14
C GLU A 28 23.19 57.34 27.47
N LYS A 29 22.75 56.09 27.30
CA LYS A 29 23.54 55.04 26.65
C LYS A 29 23.76 55.29 25.15
N LEU A 30 22.77 55.85 24.46
CA LEU A 30 22.89 56.24 23.06
C LEU A 30 23.87 57.40 22.89
N GLU A 31 23.80 58.41 23.75
CA GLU A 31 24.75 59.54 23.76
C GLU A 31 26.18 59.07 24.04
N ILE A 32 26.40 58.24 25.05
CA ILE A 32 27.72 57.65 25.34
C ILE A 32 28.25 56.86 24.13
N SER A 33 27.42 56.02 23.51
CA SER A 33 27.81 55.26 22.30
C SER A 33 28.14 56.16 21.10
N SER A 34 27.55 57.37 21.05
CA SER A 34 27.85 58.36 20.00
C SER A 34 29.17 59.09 20.26
N LEU A 35 29.53 59.33 21.51
CA LEU A 35 30.79 59.97 21.93
C LEU A 35 31.99 59.01 21.81
N GLU A 36 31.78 57.71 22.05
CA GLU A 36 32.77 56.65 21.86
C GLU A 36 33.01 56.28 20.38
N ARG A 37 32.18 56.79 19.46
CA ARG A 37 32.29 56.58 18.01
C ARG A 37 33.46 57.34 17.36
N LYS A 38 34.51 57.66 18.12
CA LYS A 38 35.72 58.37 17.66
C LYS A 38 36.65 57.56 16.76
N GLU A 39 36.33 56.31 16.47
CA GLU A 39 36.94 55.62 15.33
C GLU A 39 35.83 55.02 14.46
N ASN A 40 35.68 55.55 13.25
CA ASN A 40 34.83 55.01 12.19
C ASN A 40 35.39 53.66 11.67
N LYS A 41 35.61 52.70 12.57
CA LYS A 41 35.85 51.31 12.19
C LYS A 41 34.48 50.66 12.14
N SER A 42 33.92 50.57 10.93
CA SER A 42 32.78 49.69 10.64
C SER A 42 33.05 48.35 11.34
N GLY A 43 32.16 47.92 12.24
CA GLY A 43 32.48 46.88 13.23
C GLY A 43 33.02 45.58 12.63
N PHE A 44 32.61 45.23 11.41
CA PHE A 44 33.12 44.06 10.71
C PHE A 44 34.24 44.45 9.75
N GLN A 45 35.48 44.31 10.21
CA GLN A 45 36.67 44.36 9.38
C GLN A 45 37.21 42.94 9.21
N VAL A 46 37.56 42.57 7.97
CA VAL A 46 38.27 41.33 7.71
C VAL A 46 39.75 41.49 8.10
N PRO A 47 40.42 40.41 8.54
CA PRO A 47 41.87 40.42 8.73
C PRO A 47 42.60 40.85 7.44
N THR A 48 43.76 41.47 7.62
CA THR A 48 44.68 41.77 6.50
C THR A 48 44.97 40.48 5.71
N ASP A 49 44.94 40.57 4.39
CA ASP A 49 45.22 39.48 3.45
C ASP A 49 44.26 38.27 3.52
N TYR A 50 43.06 38.45 4.11
CA TYR A 50 42.05 37.38 4.20
C TYR A 50 41.70 36.82 2.81
N PHE A 51 41.41 37.68 1.83
CA PHE A 51 41.03 37.25 0.49
C PHE A 51 42.24 36.77 -0.32
N ASP A 52 43.43 37.32 -0.07
CA ASP A 52 44.66 36.93 -0.76
C ASP A 52 45.11 35.52 -0.37
N THR A 53 44.89 35.12 0.90
CA THR A 53 45.24 33.79 1.42
C THR A 53 44.08 32.79 1.40
N PHE A 54 42.86 33.23 1.05
CA PHE A 54 41.67 32.39 1.07
C PHE A 54 41.81 31.20 0.11
N GLU A 55 42.27 31.44 -1.11
CA GLU A 55 42.41 30.39 -2.11
C GLU A 55 43.44 29.33 -1.68
N ASP A 56 44.61 29.78 -1.20
CA ASP A 56 45.67 28.90 -0.71
C ASP A 56 45.21 28.04 0.47
N THR A 57 44.46 28.61 1.41
CA THR A 57 43.93 27.87 2.56
C THR A 57 42.90 26.81 2.17
N ILE A 58 42.05 27.09 1.17
CA ILE A 58 41.11 26.11 0.63
C ILE A 58 41.85 24.98 -0.08
N GLN A 59 42.81 25.30 -0.94
CA GLN A 59 43.60 24.29 -1.66
C GLN A 59 44.40 23.41 -0.70
N ALA A 60 45.02 23.98 0.34
CA ALA A 60 45.71 23.22 1.38
C ALA A 60 44.76 22.24 2.09
N LYS A 61 43.54 22.67 2.45
CA LYS A 61 42.53 21.80 3.09
C LYS A 61 42.02 20.69 2.19
N LEU A 62 41.89 20.94 0.88
CA LEU A 62 41.47 19.92 -0.09
C LEU A 62 42.58 18.88 -0.32
N ASN A 63 43.84 19.32 -0.40
CA ASN A 63 44.99 18.42 -0.59
C ASN A 63 45.25 17.51 0.62
N ILE A 64 44.98 17.98 1.84
CA ILE A 64 45.09 17.18 3.08
C ILE A 64 43.98 16.10 3.18
N ASN A 65 42.82 16.32 2.54
CA ASN A 65 41.70 15.37 2.50
C ASN A 65 41.76 14.34 1.35
N SER A 66 42.89 14.25 0.64
CA SER A 66 43.12 13.24 -0.41
C SER A 66 43.25 11.80 0.12
N LYS A 67 43.10 11.55 1.43
CA LYS A 67 42.67 10.23 1.93
C LYS A 67 41.23 9.99 1.50
N ARG A 68 41.07 9.69 0.20
CA ARG A 68 39.88 9.14 -0.44
C ARG A 68 39.33 8.09 0.52
N GLY A 69 38.23 8.41 1.21
CA GLY A 69 37.63 7.51 2.19
C GLY A 69 37.52 6.12 1.57
N ARG A 70 37.85 5.08 2.33
CA ARG A 70 37.87 3.71 1.84
C ARG A 70 36.48 3.36 1.32
N LEU A 71 36.26 3.48 0.01
CA LEU A 71 35.02 3.07 -0.64
C LEU A 71 34.98 1.55 -0.56
N ILE A 72 34.29 1.03 0.44
CA ILE A 72 34.01 -0.39 0.57
C ILE A 72 32.81 -0.70 -0.33
N ASN A 73 32.97 -1.68 -1.22
CA ASN A 73 31.88 -2.16 -2.05
C ASN A 73 30.86 -2.90 -1.15
N LEU A 74 29.60 -2.44 -1.12
CA LEU A 74 28.61 -2.86 -0.12
C LEU A 74 27.94 -4.21 -0.44
N PHE A 75 27.92 -4.63 -1.71
CA PHE A 75 27.26 -5.88 -2.09
C PHE A 75 28.19 -6.76 -2.94
N SER A 76 28.55 -7.91 -2.38
CA SER A 76 29.25 -8.99 -3.07
C SER A 76 28.21 -10.01 -3.53
N ASN A 77 27.91 -10.03 -4.84
CA ASN A 77 26.82 -10.82 -5.44
C ASN A 77 26.95 -12.35 -5.28
N LYS A 78 28.05 -12.84 -4.70
CA LYS A 78 28.29 -14.28 -4.52
C LYS A 78 27.31 -14.92 -3.53
N GLN A 79 26.87 -14.18 -2.51
CA GLN A 79 25.93 -14.69 -1.50
C GLN A 79 24.47 -14.67 -2.00
N LEU A 80 24.16 -13.84 -3.00
CA LEU A 80 22.82 -13.75 -3.58
C LEU A 80 22.42 -15.01 -4.36
N TYR A 81 23.38 -15.68 -5.00
CA TYR A 81 23.11 -16.96 -5.69
C TYR A 81 22.64 -18.05 -4.72
N TYR A 82 23.28 -18.17 -3.55
CA TYR A 82 22.86 -19.12 -2.53
C TYR A 82 21.50 -18.73 -1.91
N ALA A 83 21.28 -17.44 -1.66
CA ALA A 83 20.00 -16.94 -1.16
C ALA A 83 18.84 -17.20 -2.15
N SER A 84 19.09 -17.08 -3.45
CA SER A 84 18.11 -17.39 -4.50
C SER A 84 17.72 -18.87 -4.53
N ALA A 85 18.68 -19.79 -4.38
CA ALA A 85 18.40 -21.21 -4.29
C ALA A 85 17.55 -21.56 -3.06
N ILE A 86 17.85 -20.96 -1.90
CA ILE A 86 17.05 -21.13 -0.68
C ILE A 86 15.63 -20.61 -0.87
N ALA A 87 15.47 -19.44 -1.48
CA ALA A 87 14.15 -18.86 -1.76
C ALA A 87 13.31 -19.73 -2.70
N ALA A 88 13.92 -20.30 -3.75
CA ALA A 88 13.22 -21.22 -4.67
C ALA A 88 12.73 -22.48 -3.95
N ILE A 89 13.55 -23.07 -3.07
CA ILE A 89 13.15 -24.23 -2.26
C ILE A 89 11.99 -23.85 -1.32
N LEU A 90 12.06 -22.69 -0.68
CA LEU A 90 10.97 -22.20 0.17
C LEU A 90 9.67 -21.98 -0.60
N LEU A 91 9.73 -21.44 -1.83
CA LEU A 91 8.56 -21.27 -2.68
C LEU A 91 7.92 -22.62 -3.04
N ILE A 92 8.71 -23.62 -3.40
CA ILE A 92 8.21 -24.97 -3.69
C ILE A 92 7.55 -25.56 -2.45
N VAL A 93 8.22 -25.52 -1.29
CA VAL A 93 7.69 -26.06 -0.03
C VAL A 93 6.42 -25.33 0.42
N PHE A 94 6.39 -23.99 0.30
CA PHE A 94 5.22 -23.17 0.61
C PHE A 94 4.04 -23.50 -0.31
N SER A 95 4.31 -23.62 -1.62
CA SER A 95 3.32 -23.99 -2.64
C SER A 95 2.72 -25.38 -2.40
N THR A 96 3.51 -26.36 -1.96
CA THR A 96 3.02 -27.74 -1.79
C THR A 96 2.49 -28.03 -0.39
N GLY A 97 2.99 -27.33 0.64
CA GLY A 97 2.74 -27.64 2.05
C GLY A 97 1.65 -26.80 2.71
N LEU A 98 1.48 -25.54 2.31
CA LEU A 98 0.55 -24.60 2.95
C LEU A 98 -0.68 -24.26 2.08
N LEU A 99 -0.64 -24.60 0.79
CA LEU A 99 -1.72 -24.39 -0.18
C LEU A 99 -2.42 -25.70 -0.58
N LYS A 100 -2.56 -26.64 0.35
CA LYS A 100 -3.47 -27.78 0.14
C LYS A 100 -4.90 -27.29 0.22
N SER A 101 -5.43 -26.86 -0.92
CA SER A 101 -6.87 -26.70 -1.12
C SER A 101 -7.50 -28.08 -0.99
N THR A 102 -8.29 -28.30 0.06
CA THR A 102 -9.09 -29.53 0.22
C THR A 102 -10.33 -29.49 -0.68
N GLN A 103 -10.19 -29.05 -1.93
CA GLN A 103 -11.21 -29.31 -2.93
C GLN A 103 -11.05 -30.74 -3.40
N THR A 104 -11.65 -31.66 -2.64
CA THR A 104 -12.21 -32.85 -3.26
C THR A 104 -13.30 -32.33 -4.20
N SER A 105 -13.00 -32.25 -5.49
CA SER A 105 -14.00 -31.97 -6.53
C SER A 105 -14.98 -33.14 -6.54
N ASP A 106 -15.94 -33.10 -5.63
CA ASP A 106 -17.05 -34.02 -5.61
C ASP A 106 -18.08 -33.49 -6.60
N LEU A 107 -18.17 -34.12 -7.77
CA LEU A 107 -19.15 -33.75 -8.80
C LEU A 107 -20.60 -33.94 -8.32
N ASN A 108 -20.79 -34.65 -7.20
CA ASN A 108 -22.10 -34.83 -6.58
C ASN A 108 -22.60 -33.59 -5.81
N ASN A 109 -21.77 -32.55 -5.65
CA ASN A 109 -22.11 -31.32 -4.96
C ASN A 109 -21.94 -30.08 -5.86
N LEU A 110 -22.29 -30.19 -7.14
CA LEU A 110 -22.47 -29.01 -7.99
C LEU A 110 -23.78 -28.31 -7.64
N ASP A 111 -23.67 -27.02 -7.33
CA ASP A 111 -24.82 -26.14 -7.18
C ASP A 111 -25.40 -25.83 -8.57
N TYR A 112 -26.73 -25.78 -8.69
CA TYR A 112 -27.41 -25.43 -9.93
C TYR A 112 -26.96 -24.07 -10.46
N ALA A 113 -26.79 -23.09 -9.55
CA ALA A 113 -26.31 -21.75 -9.89
C ALA A 113 -24.89 -21.75 -10.50
N ALA A 114 -24.05 -22.71 -10.11
CA ALA A 114 -22.70 -22.84 -10.68
C ALA A 114 -22.72 -23.41 -12.10
N ILE A 115 -23.67 -24.31 -12.40
CA ILE A 115 -23.89 -24.84 -13.75
C ILE A 115 -24.45 -23.74 -14.66
N GLU A 116 -25.43 -22.98 -14.18
CA GLU A 116 -26.02 -21.84 -14.91
C GLU A 116 -24.94 -20.80 -15.26
N GLN A 117 -24.13 -20.41 -14.27
CA GLN A 117 -23.02 -19.49 -14.51
C GLN A 117 -22.02 -20.03 -15.55
N TYR A 118 -21.69 -21.33 -15.49
CA TYR A 118 -20.73 -21.92 -16.43
C TYR A 118 -21.25 -21.91 -17.88
N ILE A 119 -22.55 -22.19 -18.07
CA ILE A 119 -23.19 -22.14 -19.38
C ILE A 119 -23.20 -20.70 -19.92
N ASP A 120 -23.52 -19.72 -19.08
CA ASP A 120 -23.54 -18.30 -19.45
C ASP A 120 -22.14 -17.73 -19.72
N GLU A 121 -21.13 -18.12 -18.94
CA GLU A 121 -19.77 -17.57 -19.03
C GLU A 121 -19.00 -18.11 -20.24
N GLU A 122 -19.22 -19.37 -20.61
CA GLU A 122 -18.63 -19.99 -21.81
C GLU A 122 -19.47 -19.73 -23.09
N ASP A 123 -20.53 -18.91 -23.01
CA ASP A 123 -21.45 -18.56 -24.11
C ASP A 123 -21.93 -19.81 -24.87
N MET A 124 -22.26 -20.88 -24.13
CA MET A 124 -22.72 -22.12 -24.71
C MET A 124 -24.19 -21.98 -25.15
N ASP A 125 -24.39 -21.66 -26.42
CA ASP A 125 -25.71 -21.66 -27.07
C ASP A 125 -26.19 -23.10 -27.29
N LEU A 126 -26.73 -23.72 -26.24
CA LEU A 126 -27.24 -25.10 -26.27
C LEU A 126 -28.63 -25.12 -26.91
N ASN A 127 -28.72 -25.60 -28.16
CA ASN A 127 -30.00 -25.86 -28.79
C ASN A 127 -30.54 -27.25 -28.39
N TYR A 128 -31.87 -27.41 -28.44
CA TYR A 128 -32.54 -28.69 -28.24
C TYR A 128 -31.94 -29.82 -29.09
N ASN A 129 -31.58 -29.53 -30.35
CA ASN A 129 -30.98 -30.52 -31.23
C ASN A 129 -29.59 -30.99 -30.75
N ASP A 130 -28.80 -30.10 -30.15
CA ASP A 130 -27.45 -30.42 -29.66
C ASP A 130 -27.53 -31.32 -28.42
N ILE A 131 -28.47 -31.03 -27.53
CA ILE A 131 -28.77 -31.87 -26.37
C ILE A 131 -29.37 -33.22 -26.81
N SER A 132 -30.25 -33.21 -27.82
CA SER A 132 -30.87 -34.42 -28.36
C SER A 132 -29.83 -35.37 -28.95
N ASN A 133 -28.86 -34.87 -29.72
CA ASN A 133 -27.78 -35.68 -30.31
C ASN A 133 -26.83 -36.29 -29.26
N LEU A 134 -26.79 -35.74 -28.04
CA LEU A 134 -26.03 -36.31 -26.92
C LEU A 134 -26.75 -37.51 -26.27
N ILE A 135 -28.08 -37.50 -26.29
CA ILE A 135 -28.92 -38.54 -25.68
C ILE A 135 -29.31 -39.60 -26.71
N TYR A 136 -29.54 -39.20 -27.96
CA TYR A 136 -30.06 -40.05 -29.04
C TYR A 136 -29.17 -40.00 -30.29
N GLU A 137 -28.81 -41.18 -30.83
CA GLU A 137 -28.26 -41.34 -32.18
C GLU A 137 -29.26 -42.09 -33.04
N GLU A 138 -29.62 -41.55 -34.20
CA GLU A 138 -30.55 -42.21 -35.15
C GLU A 138 -31.90 -42.63 -34.51
N GLY A 139 -32.33 -41.91 -33.47
CA GLY A 139 -33.57 -42.20 -32.73
C GLY A 139 -33.44 -43.30 -31.66
N LEU A 140 -32.24 -43.79 -31.39
CA LEU A 140 -31.94 -44.73 -30.32
C LEU A 140 -31.19 -44.03 -29.19
N ILE A 141 -31.50 -44.37 -27.93
CA ILE A 141 -30.78 -43.85 -26.77
C ILE A 141 -29.33 -44.36 -26.83
N MET A 142 -28.37 -43.45 -26.64
CA MET A 142 -26.94 -43.78 -26.55
C MET A 142 -26.66 -44.74 -25.39
N ASP A 143 -25.79 -45.73 -25.61
CA ASP A 143 -25.40 -46.72 -24.58
C ASP A 143 -24.76 -46.06 -23.34
N ASP A 144 -24.09 -44.92 -23.54
CA ASP A 144 -23.46 -44.12 -22.48
C ASP A 144 -24.47 -43.32 -21.64
N PHE A 145 -25.72 -43.16 -22.10
CA PHE A 145 -26.78 -42.51 -21.32
C PHE A 145 -27.48 -43.53 -20.42
N ASN A 146 -27.16 -43.50 -19.13
CA ASN A 146 -27.74 -44.42 -18.15
C ASN A 146 -29.16 -43.98 -17.71
N SER A 147 -30.16 -44.28 -18.55
CA SER A 147 -31.57 -44.00 -18.27
C SER A 147 -32.11 -44.69 -17.01
N TYR A 148 -31.50 -45.81 -16.57
CA TYR A 148 -31.87 -46.53 -15.35
C TYR A 148 -31.55 -45.76 -14.06
N SER A 149 -30.70 -44.73 -14.13
CA SER A 149 -30.39 -43.88 -12.98
C SER A 149 -31.44 -42.80 -12.72
N LEU A 150 -32.36 -42.61 -13.66
CA LEU A 150 -33.42 -41.60 -13.56
C LEU A 150 -34.55 -42.14 -12.67
N SER A 151 -34.87 -41.40 -11.61
CA SER A 151 -35.97 -41.76 -10.73
C SER A 151 -37.30 -41.55 -11.46
N GLU A 152 -38.05 -42.64 -11.68
CA GLU A 152 -39.39 -42.60 -12.29
C GLU A 152 -40.30 -41.58 -11.58
N GLN A 153 -40.23 -41.50 -10.25
CA GLN A 153 -40.97 -40.52 -9.45
C GLN A 153 -40.56 -39.08 -9.76
N ALA A 154 -39.26 -38.82 -9.94
CA ALA A 154 -38.77 -37.47 -10.25
C ALA A 154 -39.16 -37.04 -11.67
N VAL A 155 -39.11 -37.98 -12.63
CA VAL A 155 -39.57 -37.74 -14.00
C VAL A 155 -41.06 -37.45 -14.03
N PHE A 156 -41.84 -38.27 -13.33
CA PHE A 156 -43.29 -38.09 -13.23
C PHE A 156 -43.65 -36.74 -12.63
N GLU A 157 -43.01 -36.34 -11.52
CA GLU A 157 -43.24 -35.04 -10.88
C GLU A 157 -42.92 -33.88 -11.83
N TYR A 158 -41.76 -33.94 -12.51
CA TYR A 158 -41.35 -32.92 -13.47
C TYR A 158 -42.35 -32.79 -14.63
N LEU A 159 -42.78 -33.90 -15.20
CA LEU A 159 -43.77 -33.90 -16.28
C LEU A 159 -45.12 -33.37 -15.81
N ASN A 160 -45.57 -33.74 -14.61
CA ASN A 160 -46.81 -33.23 -14.05
C ASN A 160 -46.79 -31.73 -13.75
N GLU A 161 -45.64 -31.18 -13.35
CA GLU A 161 -45.48 -29.75 -13.09
C GLU A 161 -45.34 -28.91 -14.38
N ASN A 162 -44.73 -29.47 -15.44
CA ASN A 162 -44.34 -28.72 -16.64
C ASN A 162 -45.14 -29.06 -17.92
N VAL A 163 -45.97 -30.12 -17.93
CA VAL A 163 -46.82 -30.48 -19.06
C VAL A 163 -48.26 -30.08 -18.76
N GLU A 164 -48.82 -29.18 -19.57
CA GLU A 164 -50.18 -28.65 -19.37
C GLU A 164 -51.29 -29.67 -19.71
N ASP A 165 -51.00 -30.66 -20.57
CA ASP A 165 -51.95 -31.69 -20.97
C ASP A 165 -51.78 -32.98 -20.16
N SER A 166 -52.60 -33.13 -19.11
CA SER A 166 -52.61 -34.32 -18.25
C SER A 166 -52.96 -35.62 -19.00
N GLY A 167 -53.49 -35.54 -20.21
CA GLY A 167 -53.76 -36.71 -21.06
C GLY A 167 -52.50 -37.42 -21.56
N LEU A 168 -51.36 -36.73 -21.62
CA LEU A 168 -50.07 -37.29 -22.05
C LEU A 168 -49.33 -38.05 -20.93
N ILE A 169 -49.80 -37.92 -19.70
CA ILE A 169 -49.20 -38.52 -18.49
C ILE A 169 -49.85 -39.89 -18.18
N ILE A 170 -51.00 -40.20 -18.80
CA ILE A 170 -51.83 -41.36 -18.50
C ILE A 170 -51.93 -42.27 -19.75
N GLU A 171 -50.80 -42.80 -20.21
CA GLU A 171 -50.73 -44.03 -21.01
C GLU A 171 -49.49 -44.84 -20.64
#